data_AF-A0A7L9BKM9-F1
#
_entry.id   AF-A0A7L9BKM9-F1
#
_cell.length_a   1.000
_cell.length_b   1.000
_cell.length_c   1.000
_cell.angle_alpha   90.00
_cell.angle_beta   90.00
_cell.angle_gamma   90.00
#
_symmetry.space_group_name_H-M   'P 1'
#
loop_
_entity.id
_entity.type
_entity.pdbx_description
1 polymer ?
#
loop_
_entity_poly.entity_id
_entity_poly.type
_entity_poly.pdbx_seq_one_letter_code
_entity_poly.pdbx_strand_id
1 'polypeptide(L)'
;MRTKISSLFLLLSLLVYTGCGDDDSGPSFVTTPEARSENDASGKGVYKGVFIGSSGFIKVNLDNLGDGVISLTLNLDGESYDLETEQTYNPDVGFQGYFTGAVTGGLATVGFYTNTTGTEFGFFGVEIPGHPDVSFILVKEKSNALVRCFEGTFSGSDSGIINFLIVDDEWAALARPDGGSSDDEAELDGELNGNTLGCDCDIDGDGTGDMEFTGTISGNSMSGTWAQGEGSGTWSAKRTY
;
A
#
# COMPACT_ATOMS: atom_id res chain seq x y z
N MET A 1 -58.74 24.61 56.79
CA MET A 1 -58.99 23.16 56.71
C MET A 1 -57.65 22.49 56.41
N ARG A 2 -57.18 21.64 57.33
CA ARG A 2 -55.82 21.06 57.37
C ARG A 2 -55.73 19.83 56.48
N THR A 3 -54.72 19.72 55.62
CA THR A 3 -54.26 18.40 55.13
C THR A 3 -52.78 18.38 54.70
N LYS A 4 -51.94 17.76 55.55
CA LYS A 4 -50.84 16.78 55.32
C LYS A 4 -49.83 17.03 54.18
N ILE A 5 -48.54 17.30 54.46
CA ILE A 5 -47.42 16.36 54.73
C ILE A 5 -47.32 15.21 53.72
N SER A 6 -46.27 15.22 52.89
CA SER A 6 -45.43 14.04 52.63
C SER A 6 -44.10 14.45 52.02
N SER A 7 -43.02 14.26 52.77
CA SER A 7 -41.64 14.31 52.29
C SER A 7 -41.41 13.25 51.21
N LEU A 8 -40.77 13.63 50.11
CA LEU A 8 -40.17 12.68 49.18
C LEU A 8 -38.71 13.11 48.97
N PHE A 9 -37.82 12.39 49.65
CA PHE A 9 -36.38 12.40 49.44
C PHE A 9 -36.12 11.82 48.04
N LEU A 10 -35.65 12.64 47.09
CA LEU A 10 -35.19 12.15 45.79
C LEU A 10 -33.66 12.05 45.83
N LEU A 11 -33.19 10.81 45.79
CA LEU A 11 -31.79 10.41 45.89
C LEU A 11 -31.03 10.81 44.61
N LEU A 12 -29.86 11.41 44.83
CA LEU A 12 -28.87 11.78 43.85
C LEU A 12 -28.23 10.52 43.24
N SER A 13 -28.38 10.30 41.93
CA SER A 13 -27.59 9.33 41.16
C SER A 13 -26.80 10.08 40.08
N LEU A 14 -25.59 10.52 40.42
CA LEU A 14 -24.56 10.90 39.45
C LEU A 14 -24.15 9.63 38.69
N LEU A 15 -24.66 9.44 37.47
CA LEU A 15 -24.03 8.56 36.50
C LEU A 15 -22.79 9.28 35.96
N VAL A 16 -21.63 8.92 36.50
CA VAL A 16 -20.35 9.22 35.89
C VAL A 16 -20.21 8.27 34.71
N TYR A 17 -20.55 8.73 33.51
CA TYR A 17 -20.11 8.07 32.29
C TYR A 17 -18.59 8.30 32.18
N THR A 18 -17.82 7.34 32.66
CA THR A 18 -16.44 7.16 32.20
C THR A 18 -16.54 6.69 30.75
N GLY A 19 -16.57 7.64 29.82
CA GLY A 19 -16.30 7.35 28.42
C GLY A 19 -14.92 6.72 28.33
N CYS A 20 -14.88 5.46 27.90
CA CYS A 20 -13.67 4.82 27.43
C CYS A 20 -13.26 5.59 26.18
N GLY A 21 -12.31 6.51 26.32
CA GLY A 21 -11.55 7.00 25.18
C GLY A 21 -10.68 5.84 24.73
N ASP A 22 -11.13 5.12 23.71
CA ASP A 22 -10.18 4.41 22.86
C ASP A 22 -9.44 5.53 22.12
N ASP A 23 -8.25 5.88 22.63
CA ASP A 23 -7.31 6.74 21.93
C ASP A 23 -6.88 6.02 20.66
N ASP A 24 -7.66 6.18 19.60
CA ASP A 24 -7.37 5.68 18.25
C ASP A 24 -6.25 6.55 17.64
N SER A 25 -5.06 6.41 18.20
CA SER A 25 -3.82 7.01 17.73
C SER A 25 -3.22 6.18 16.59
N GLY A 26 -4.08 5.75 15.66
CA GLY A 26 -3.66 5.14 14.41
C GLY A 26 -2.91 6.15 13.54
N PRO A 27 -2.06 5.68 12.60
CA PRO A 27 -1.41 6.58 11.65
C PRO A 27 -2.47 7.35 10.83
N SER A 28 -2.26 8.66 10.68
CA SER A 28 -3.09 9.48 9.79
C SER A 28 -2.70 9.22 8.34
N PHE A 29 -3.51 8.45 7.63
CA PHE A 29 -3.29 8.20 6.21
C PHE A 29 -3.59 9.42 5.33
N VAL A 30 -2.91 9.52 4.20
CA VAL A 30 -3.23 10.53 3.18
C VAL A 30 -4.65 10.29 2.64
N THR A 31 -5.45 11.34 2.52
CA THR A 31 -6.85 11.24 2.07
C THR A 31 -7.12 11.93 0.74
N THR A 32 -6.09 12.57 0.17
CA THR A 32 -6.10 13.20 -1.14
C THR A 32 -4.80 12.85 -1.87
N PRO A 33 -4.80 12.82 -3.21
CA PRO A 33 -3.57 12.66 -3.97
C PRO A 33 -2.52 13.70 -3.57
N GLU A 34 -1.26 13.30 -3.50
CA GLU A 34 -0.12 14.20 -3.31
C GLU A 34 0.41 14.72 -4.65
N ALA A 35 0.15 14.00 -5.75
CA ALA A 35 0.51 14.43 -7.08
C ALA A 35 -0.11 15.78 -7.45
N ARG A 36 0.70 16.64 -8.08
CA ARG A 36 0.24 17.92 -8.61
C ARG A 36 -0.25 17.78 -10.05
N SER A 37 -1.34 18.47 -10.36
CA SER A 37 -1.99 18.40 -11.68
C SER A 37 -1.07 18.79 -12.84
N GLU A 38 -0.10 19.68 -12.58
CA GLU A 38 0.91 20.11 -13.55
C GLU A 38 1.85 18.96 -13.97
N ASN A 39 1.89 17.87 -13.20
CA ASN A 39 2.73 16.71 -13.41
C ASN A 39 1.96 15.47 -13.93
N ASP A 40 0.65 15.57 -14.13
CA ASP A 40 -0.18 14.42 -14.54
C ASP A 40 0.25 13.83 -15.90
N ALA A 41 0.78 14.66 -16.80
CA ALA A 41 1.24 14.26 -18.13
C ALA A 41 2.78 14.36 -18.29
N SER A 42 3.54 14.36 -17.20
CA SER A 42 5.01 14.44 -17.22
C SER A 42 5.66 13.32 -16.41
N GLY A 43 6.97 13.12 -16.62
CA GLY A 43 7.77 12.19 -15.80
C GLY A 43 7.98 12.69 -14.37
N LYS A 44 7.77 13.97 -14.08
CA LYS A 44 7.80 14.51 -12.71
C LYS A 44 6.56 14.09 -11.93
N GLY A 45 6.55 14.27 -10.62
CA GLY A 45 5.40 13.99 -9.76
C GLY A 45 5.67 12.87 -8.76
N VAL A 46 4.62 12.14 -8.38
CA VAL A 46 4.69 11.12 -7.32
C VAL A 46 4.39 9.75 -7.91
N TYR A 47 5.22 8.75 -7.57
CA TYR A 47 5.01 7.34 -7.87
C TYR A 47 4.90 6.58 -6.57
N LYS A 48 3.94 5.68 -6.45
CA LYS A 48 3.63 4.95 -5.22
C LYS A 48 3.44 3.48 -5.54
N GLY A 49 3.88 2.62 -4.64
CA GLY A 49 3.93 1.19 -4.88
C GLY A 49 3.94 0.39 -3.60
N VAL A 50 3.75 -0.91 -3.77
CA VAL A 50 4.01 -1.93 -2.74
C VAL A 50 5.11 -2.86 -3.24
N PHE A 51 5.73 -3.59 -2.33
CA PHE A 51 6.70 -4.61 -2.69
C PHE A 51 6.63 -5.85 -1.79
N ILE A 52 7.14 -6.96 -2.32
CA ILE A 52 7.35 -8.25 -1.64
C ILE A 52 8.84 -8.66 -1.67
N GLY A 53 9.27 -9.72 -0.98
CA GLY A 53 10.69 -10.02 -0.66
C GLY A 53 11.12 -9.46 0.71
N SER A 54 10.32 -8.55 1.21
CA SER A 54 9.88 -8.42 2.60
C SER A 54 8.43 -7.93 2.50
N SER A 55 7.92 -7.10 3.41
CA SER A 55 6.67 -6.37 3.18
C SER A 55 6.91 -4.88 3.35
N GLY A 56 6.30 -4.07 2.48
CA GLY A 56 6.43 -2.62 2.57
C GLY A 56 5.74 -1.84 1.44
N PHE A 57 5.90 -0.52 1.52
CA PHE A 57 5.53 0.41 0.44
C PHE A 57 6.73 1.26 0.02
N ILE A 58 6.66 1.77 -1.21
CA ILE A 58 7.64 2.67 -1.78
C ILE A 58 6.97 3.92 -2.33
N LYS A 59 7.61 5.07 -2.15
CA LYS A 59 7.22 6.35 -2.76
C LYS A 59 8.41 7.00 -3.43
N VAL A 60 8.28 7.35 -4.70
CA VAL A 60 9.23 8.21 -5.41
C VAL A 60 8.60 9.58 -5.60
N ASN A 61 9.28 10.63 -5.12
CA ASN A 61 8.96 12.01 -5.44
C ASN A 61 9.99 12.52 -6.46
N LEU A 62 9.54 12.83 -7.67
CA LEU A 62 10.36 13.44 -8.73
C LEU A 62 9.95 14.89 -8.93
N ASP A 63 10.51 15.82 -8.15
CA ASP A 63 10.29 17.26 -8.29
C ASP A 63 8.80 17.64 -8.40
N ASN A 64 7.97 17.02 -7.55
CA ASN A 64 6.53 17.23 -7.62
C ASN A 64 6.15 18.70 -7.38
N LEU A 65 6.87 19.40 -6.51
CA LEU A 65 6.59 20.80 -6.17
C LEU A 65 7.24 21.82 -7.12
N GLY A 66 8.17 21.41 -7.99
CA GLY A 66 8.94 22.31 -8.84
C GLY A 66 10.10 23.01 -8.12
N ASP A 67 10.53 22.50 -6.97
CA ASP A 67 11.61 23.02 -6.13
C ASP A 67 12.94 22.25 -6.30
N GLY A 68 12.97 21.26 -7.18
CA GLY A 68 14.12 20.42 -7.48
C GLY A 68 14.30 19.24 -6.52
N VAL A 69 13.40 19.03 -5.54
CA VAL A 69 13.52 17.92 -4.59
C VAL A 69 13.18 16.60 -5.27
N ILE A 70 14.14 15.68 -5.28
CA ILE A 70 13.99 14.31 -5.78
C ILE A 70 14.37 13.35 -4.66
N SER A 71 13.45 12.46 -4.29
CA SER A 71 13.64 11.54 -3.16
C SER A 71 12.86 10.24 -3.35
N LEU A 72 13.29 9.21 -2.62
CA LEU A 72 12.61 7.93 -2.53
C LEU A 72 12.43 7.59 -1.06
N THR A 73 11.19 7.34 -0.65
CA THR A 73 10.87 6.84 0.70
C THR A 73 10.55 5.36 0.60
N LEU A 74 11.22 4.56 1.42
CA LEU A 74 10.99 3.13 1.58
C LEU A 74 10.41 2.90 2.97
N ASN A 75 9.24 2.27 3.06
CA ASN A 75 8.75 1.74 4.32
C ASN A 75 8.92 0.23 4.32
N LEU A 76 9.61 -0.27 5.33
CA LEU A 76 10.06 -1.65 5.41
C LEU A 76 10.19 -2.03 6.88
N ASP A 77 9.67 -3.19 7.26
CA ASP A 77 9.69 -3.70 8.64
C ASP A 77 9.07 -2.71 9.66
N GLY A 78 8.12 -1.88 9.21
CA GLY A 78 7.47 -0.85 10.01
C GLY A 78 8.29 0.42 10.23
N GLU A 79 9.49 0.52 9.65
CA GLU A 79 10.33 1.72 9.68
C GLU A 79 10.31 2.45 8.32
N SER A 80 10.45 3.78 8.36
CA SER A 80 10.52 4.61 7.16
C SER A 80 11.96 5.09 6.94
N TYR A 81 12.48 4.86 5.75
CA TYR A 81 13.81 5.25 5.31
C TYR A 81 13.72 6.19 4.12
N ASP A 82 14.49 7.27 4.15
CA ASP A 82 14.63 8.18 3.01
C ASP A 82 15.94 7.89 2.29
N LEU A 83 15.84 7.69 0.99
CA LEU A 83 16.95 7.53 0.07
C LEU A 83 17.03 8.75 -0.85
N GLU A 84 18.26 9.20 -1.08
CA GLU A 84 18.56 10.40 -1.85
C GLU A 84 19.27 10.05 -3.15
N THR A 85 19.23 10.96 -4.12
CA THR A 85 19.96 10.84 -5.38
C THR A 85 20.66 12.14 -5.72
N GLU A 86 21.82 12.05 -6.35
CA GLU A 86 22.50 13.21 -6.96
C GLU A 86 22.01 13.46 -8.39
N GLN A 87 21.18 12.57 -8.95
CA GLN A 87 20.64 12.72 -10.30
C GLN A 87 19.57 13.79 -10.35
N THR A 88 19.52 14.51 -11.47
CA THR A 88 18.53 15.55 -11.71
C THR A 88 17.55 15.10 -12.79
N TYR A 89 16.32 15.60 -12.75
CA TYR A 89 15.34 15.35 -13.79
C TYR A 89 15.71 16.09 -15.08
N ASN A 90 15.75 15.38 -16.20
CA ASN A 90 15.98 15.95 -17.52
C ASN A 90 14.66 16.04 -18.31
N PRO A 91 14.15 17.24 -18.64
CA PRO A 91 12.87 17.38 -19.35
C PRO A 91 12.87 16.81 -20.77
N ASP A 92 14.03 16.61 -21.38
CA ASP A 92 14.15 16.08 -22.75
C ASP A 92 14.23 14.55 -22.80
N VAL A 93 14.53 13.89 -21.67
CA VAL A 93 14.77 12.43 -21.61
C VAL A 93 13.92 11.73 -20.53
N GLY A 94 13.69 12.39 -19.40
CA GLY A 94 13.05 11.85 -18.22
C GLY A 94 14.01 11.78 -17.04
N PHE A 95 13.88 10.74 -16.22
CA PHE A 95 14.77 10.47 -15.10
C PHE A 95 15.30 9.04 -15.22
N GLN A 96 16.58 8.86 -14.91
CA GLN A 96 17.18 7.55 -14.66
C GLN A 96 18.31 7.73 -13.65
N GLY A 97 18.22 7.07 -12.51
CA GLY A 97 19.19 7.27 -11.44
C GLY A 97 19.08 6.26 -10.32
N TYR A 98 20.11 6.20 -9.50
CA TYR A 98 20.12 5.44 -8.25
C TYR A 98 19.81 6.34 -7.08
N PHE A 99 18.92 5.86 -6.22
CA PHE A 99 18.69 6.37 -4.88
C PHE A 99 19.49 5.53 -3.89
N THR A 100 20.14 6.17 -2.93
CA THR A 100 20.91 5.50 -1.87
C THR A 100 20.59 6.06 -0.50
N GLY A 101 20.63 5.21 0.53
CA GLY A 101 20.31 5.62 1.89
C GLY A 101 20.57 4.49 2.88
N ALA A 102 20.77 4.84 4.14
CA ALA A 102 21.00 3.85 5.20
C ALA A 102 19.67 3.21 5.61
N VAL A 103 19.64 1.88 5.64
CA VAL A 103 18.55 1.05 6.15
C VAL A 103 19.08 0.11 7.22
N THR A 104 18.18 -0.59 7.92
CA THR A 104 18.62 -1.68 8.80
C THR A 104 19.44 -2.70 8.01
N GLY A 105 20.63 -3.04 8.50
CA GLY A 105 21.53 -4.00 7.85
C GLY A 105 22.53 -3.42 6.85
N GLY A 106 22.41 -2.16 6.41
CA GLY A 106 23.44 -1.54 5.56
C GLY A 106 22.97 -0.37 4.71
N LEU A 107 23.69 -0.12 3.61
CA LEU A 107 23.33 0.88 2.61
C LEU A 107 22.42 0.23 1.55
N ALA A 108 21.21 0.75 1.39
CA ALA A 108 20.33 0.37 0.30
C ALA A 108 20.65 1.16 -0.97
N THR A 109 20.46 0.53 -2.13
CA THR A 109 20.55 1.14 -3.45
C THR A 109 19.33 0.73 -4.28
N VAL A 110 18.61 1.71 -4.84
CA VAL A 110 17.41 1.47 -5.65
C VAL A 110 17.50 2.31 -6.92
N GLY A 111 17.67 1.67 -8.08
CA GLY A 111 17.59 2.36 -9.36
C GLY A 111 16.14 2.58 -9.80
N PHE A 112 15.82 3.77 -10.29
CA PHE A 112 14.50 4.10 -10.82
C PHE A 112 14.64 4.87 -12.14
N TYR A 113 13.73 4.60 -13.07
CA TYR A 113 13.62 5.37 -14.31
C TYR A 113 12.18 5.75 -14.61
N THR A 114 12.02 6.84 -15.36
CA THR A 114 10.78 7.18 -16.05
C THR A 114 11.08 8.01 -17.30
N ASN A 115 10.25 7.85 -18.33
CA ASN A 115 10.30 8.69 -19.52
C ASN A 115 9.76 10.11 -19.24
N THR A 116 9.75 10.97 -20.26
CA THR A 116 9.30 12.36 -20.12
C THR A 116 7.81 12.52 -19.84
N THR A 117 6.98 11.51 -20.12
CA THR A 117 5.52 11.53 -19.95
C THR A 117 5.04 10.83 -18.69
N GLY A 118 5.91 10.09 -17.99
CA GLY A 118 5.52 9.30 -16.83
C GLY A 118 4.68 8.08 -17.18
N THR A 119 4.69 7.64 -18.45
CA THR A 119 3.90 6.48 -18.92
C THR A 119 4.72 5.20 -18.96
N GLU A 120 6.05 5.32 -18.97
CA GLU A 120 6.98 4.21 -18.87
C GLU A 120 7.91 4.52 -17.72
N PHE A 121 7.98 3.60 -16.76
CA PHE A 121 8.77 3.73 -15.55
C PHE A 121 9.00 2.36 -14.92
N GLY A 122 9.96 2.28 -14.01
CA GLY A 122 10.22 1.06 -13.26
C GLY A 122 11.48 1.14 -12.42
N PHE A 123 11.74 0.08 -11.68
CA PHE A 123 12.94 -0.08 -10.89
C PHE A 123 13.99 -0.93 -11.61
N PHE A 124 15.26 -0.75 -11.26
CA PHE A 124 16.38 -1.56 -11.72
C PHE A 124 17.50 -1.54 -10.67
N GLY A 125 18.37 -2.57 -10.66
CA GLY A 125 19.53 -2.63 -9.77
C GLY A 125 19.18 -2.38 -8.30
N VAL A 126 18.16 -3.08 -7.81
CA VAL A 126 17.65 -2.98 -6.44
C VAL A 126 18.49 -3.86 -5.53
N GLU A 127 19.07 -3.25 -4.50
CA GLU A 127 19.84 -3.93 -3.45
C GLU A 127 19.40 -3.35 -2.10
N ILE A 128 18.67 -4.15 -1.30
CA ILE A 128 18.22 -3.76 0.04
C ILE A 128 18.79 -4.78 1.03
N PRO A 129 19.78 -4.41 1.86
CA PRO A 129 20.43 -5.34 2.79
C PRO A 129 19.43 -6.07 3.70
N GLY A 130 19.45 -7.40 3.68
CA GLY A 130 18.53 -8.24 4.48
C GLY A 130 17.24 -8.62 3.77
N HIS A 131 16.98 -8.07 2.57
CA HIS A 131 15.74 -8.26 1.82
C HIS A 131 16.08 -8.66 0.38
N PRO A 132 16.42 -9.95 0.14
CA PRO A 132 16.70 -10.43 -1.21
C PRO A 132 15.41 -10.52 -2.04
N ASP A 133 15.57 -10.58 -3.36
CA ASP A 133 14.50 -10.87 -4.31
C ASP A 133 13.27 -9.97 -4.12
N VAL A 134 13.49 -8.66 -4.08
CA VAL A 134 12.40 -7.68 -3.91
C VAL A 134 11.71 -7.43 -5.24
N SER A 135 10.39 -7.52 -5.24
CA SER A 135 9.54 -7.28 -6.41
C SER A 135 8.49 -6.22 -6.10
N PHE A 136 8.17 -5.38 -7.09
CA PHE A 136 7.41 -4.15 -6.89
C PHE A 136 6.20 -4.09 -7.83
N ILE A 137 5.07 -3.63 -7.31
CA ILE A 137 4.03 -2.98 -8.12
C ILE A 137 4.13 -1.49 -7.88
N LEU A 138 4.11 -0.71 -8.95
CA LEU A 138 4.26 0.73 -8.90
C LEU A 138 3.27 1.39 -9.86
N VAL A 139 2.68 2.50 -9.42
CA VAL A 139 1.88 3.37 -10.28
C VAL A 139 2.33 4.81 -10.13
N LYS A 140 2.09 5.59 -11.18
CA LYS A 140 2.17 7.05 -11.12
C LYS A 140 0.86 7.59 -10.55
N GLU A 141 0.93 8.28 -9.42
CA GLU A 141 -0.24 8.96 -8.86
C GLU A 141 -0.63 10.15 -9.75
N LYS A 142 -1.92 10.30 -10.02
CA LYS A 142 -2.50 11.48 -10.69
C LYS A 142 -3.11 12.41 -9.65
N SER A 143 -3.19 13.69 -9.95
CA SER A 143 -3.72 14.71 -9.04
C SER A 143 -5.19 14.51 -8.64
N ASN A 144 -5.90 13.65 -9.35
CA ASN A 144 -7.31 13.30 -9.14
C ASN A 144 -7.55 11.84 -8.73
N ALA A 145 -6.51 11.02 -8.59
CA ALA A 145 -6.63 9.59 -8.29
C ALA A 145 -5.69 9.23 -7.14
N LEU A 146 -6.25 8.85 -5.99
CA LEU A 146 -5.46 8.55 -4.78
C LEU A 146 -4.92 7.13 -4.87
N VAL A 147 -3.61 6.97 -4.72
CA VAL A 147 -3.01 5.64 -4.57
C VAL A 147 -3.00 5.26 -3.09
N ARG A 148 -3.54 4.08 -2.79
CA ARG A 148 -3.53 3.48 -1.44
C ARG A 148 -2.73 2.19 -1.47
N CYS A 149 -1.80 2.05 -0.52
CA CYS A 149 -0.99 0.84 -0.39
C CYS A 149 -1.43 0.07 0.85
N PHE A 150 -1.54 -1.25 0.73
CA PHE A 150 -1.89 -2.15 1.82
C PHE A 150 -0.90 -3.28 1.91
N GLU A 151 -0.52 -3.61 3.14
CA GLU A 151 0.35 -4.73 3.44
C GLU A 151 -0.44 -5.82 4.15
N GLY A 152 -0.19 -7.07 3.76
CA GLY A 152 -1.02 -8.18 4.18
C GLY A 152 -0.35 -9.54 4.11
N THR A 153 -1.12 -10.53 4.54
CA THR A 153 -0.73 -11.94 4.54
C THR A 153 -1.90 -12.81 4.09
N PHE A 154 -1.56 -13.98 3.55
CA PHE A 154 -2.51 -15.04 3.28
C PHE A 154 -2.15 -16.30 4.08
N SER A 155 -3.14 -17.15 4.31
CA SER A 155 -3.01 -18.42 5.04
C SER A 155 -4.07 -19.42 4.58
N GLY A 156 -3.90 -20.72 4.90
CA GLY A 156 -4.81 -21.79 4.47
C GLY A 156 -4.03 -23.03 4.08
N SER A 157 -4.28 -23.55 2.89
CA SER A 157 -3.45 -24.60 2.28
C SER A 157 -2.01 -24.15 2.02
N ASP A 158 -1.77 -22.84 1.93
CA ASP A 158 -0.45 -22.20 1.90
C ASP A 158 -0.50 -20.89 2.69
N SER A 159 0.66 -20.31 3.01
CA SER A 159 0.78 -19.04 3.75
C SER A 159 1.90 -18.17 3.18
N GLY A 160 1.74 -16.85 3.30
CA GLY A 160 2.73 -15.92 2.79
C GLY A 160 2.32 -14.47 2.89
N ILE A 161 3.04 -13.62 2.15
CA ILE A 161 2.81 -12.18 2.08
C ILE A 161 1.91 -11.89 0.89
N ILE A 162 1.00 -10.93 1.03
CA ILE A 162 0.23 -10.37 -0.07
C ILE A 162 0.02 -8.87 0.15
N ASN A 163 0.54 -8.06 -0.77
CA ASN A 163 0.48 -6.61 -0.69
C ASN A 163 -0.29 -6.05 -1.86
N PHE A 164 -1.09 -5.02 -1.61
CA PHE A 164 -2.03 -4.46 -2.57
C PHE A 164 -1.75 -2.99 -2.85
N LEU A 165 -2.04 -2.60 -4.08
CA LEU A 165 -2.13 -1.24 -4.52
C LEU A 165 -3.53 -1.00 -5.07
N ILE A 166 -4.17 0.08 -4.64
CA ILE A 166 -5.52 0.47 -5.11
C ILE A 166 -5.49 1.90 -5.62
N VAL A 167 -6.03 2.11 -6.82
CA VAL A 167 -6.21 3.43 -7.44
C VAL A 167 -7.63 3.49 -7.97
N ASP A 168 -8.41 4.44 -7.48
CA ASP A 168 -9.84 4.57 -7.82
C ASP A 168 -10.58 3.22 -7.66
N ASP A 169 -11.13 2.69 -8.76
CA ASP A 169 -11.85 1.42 -8.83
C ASP A 169 -10.97 0.25 -9.35
N GLU A 170 -9.66 0.43 -9.47
CA GLU A 170 -8.71 -0.61 -9.90
C GLU A 170 -7.83 -1.05 -8.73
N TRP A 171 -7.46 -2.32 -8.71
CA TRP A 171 -6.52 -2.86 -7.74
C TRP A 171 -5.53 -3.82 -8.40
N ALA A 172 -4.34 -3.89 -7.82
CA ALA A 172 -3.32 -4.86 -8.15
C ALA A 172 -2.66 -5.38 -6.86
N ALA A 173 -2.10 -6.59 -6.88
CA ALA A 173 -1.44 -7.19 -5.74
C ALA A 173 -0.26 -8.07 -6.15
N LEU A 174 0.74 -8.13 -5.27
CA LEU A 174 1.80 -9.14 -5.32
C LEU A 174 1.61 -10.09 -4.15
N ALA A 175 1.66 -11.39 -4.43
CA ALA A 175 1.69 -12.43 -3.42
C ALA A 175 2.94 -13.30 -3.57
N ARG A 176 3.49 -13.76 -2.44
CA ARG A 176 4.55 -14.78 -2.42
C ARG A 176 4.39 -15.69 -1.21
N PRO A 177 4.45 -17.03 -1.40
CA PRO A 177 4.42 -17.98 -0.29
C PRO A 177 5.66 -17.89 0.58
N ASP A 178 5.52 -18.28 1.85
CA ASP A 178 6.59 -18.28 2.83
C ASP A 178 7.74 -19.20 2.37
N GLY A 179 8.94 -18.63 2.28
CA GLY A 179 10.14 -19.34 1.81
C GLY A 179 10.24 -19.48 0.29
N GLY A 180 9.29 -18.93 -0.47
CA GLY A 180 9.38 -18.82 -1.93
C GLY A 180 10.41 -17.78 -2.38
N SER A 181 10.84 -17.89 -3.65
CA SER A 181 11.72 -16.93 -4.31
C SER A 181 10.93 -15.97 -5.21
N SER A 182 11.62 -15.16 -6.01
CA SER A 182 10.98 -14.35 -7.05
C SER A 182 10.28 -15.15 -8.14
N ASP A 183 10.60 -16.44 -8.27
CA ASP A 183 9.97 -17.32 -9.26
C ASP A 183 8.61 -17.87 -8.78
N ASP A 184 8.29 -17.72 -7.48
CA ASP A 184 7.06 -18.19 -6.85
C ASP A 184 6.04 -17.05 -6.62
N GLU A 185 6.22 -15.93 -7.29
CA GLU A 185 5.35 -14.76 -7.17
C GLU A 185 4.07 -14.91 -7.99
N ALA A 186 2.98 -14.40 -7.45
CA ALA A 186 1.74 -14.19 -8.18
C ALA A 186 1.43 -12.69 -8.26
N GLU A 187 1.23 -12.21 -9.48
CA GLU A 187 0.65 -10.90 -9.74
C GLU A 187 -0.86 -11.08 -9.94
N LEU A 188 -1.66 -10.27 -9.24
CA LEU A 188 -3.12 -10.30 -9.29
C LEU A 188 -3.62 -8.90 -9.59
N ASP A 189 -4.67 -8.79 -10.39
CA ASP A 189 -5.31 -7.51 -10.64
C ASP A 189 -6.81 -7.66 -10.91
N GLY A 190 -7.52 -6.55 -10.81
CA GLY A 190 -8.92 -6.50 -11.15
C GLY A 190 -9.58 -5.16 -10.83
N GLU A 191 -10.91 -5.16 -10.94
CA GLU A 191 -11.74 -4.00 -10.67
C GLU A 191 -12.48 -4.15 -9.33
N LEU A 192 -12.74 -3.03 -8.68
CA LEU A 192 -13.60 -2.92 -7.52
C LEU A 192 -15.05 -2.76 -7.95
N ASN A 193 -15.94 -3.50 -7.29
CA ASN A 193 -17.37 -3.26 -7.34
C ASN A 193 -17.83 -2.68 -5.99
N GLY A 194 -17.70 -1.36 -5.85
CA GLY A 194 -17.89 -0.68 -4.57
C GLY A 194 -16.79 -1.08 -3.57
N ASN A 195 -17.15 -1.89 -2.57
CA ASN A 195 -16.21 -2.32 -1.52
C ASN A 195 -15.75 -3.78 -1.71
N THR A 196 -16.12 -4.43 -2.80
CA THR A 196 -15.72 -5.82 -3.07
C THR A 196 -14.63 -5.86 -4.12
N LEU A 197 -13.63 -6.69 -3.89
CA LEU A 197 -12.57 -7.02 -4.84
C LEU A 197 -12.71 -8.49 -5.20
N GLY A 198 -12.44 -8.81 -6.46
CA GLY A 198 -12.32 -10.19 -6.89
C GLY A 198 -11.75 -10.30 -8.29
N CYS A 199 -11.18 -11.46 -8.55
CA CYS A 199 -10.73 -11.86 -9.87
C CYS A 199 -10.93 -13.37 -10.01
N ASP A 200 -11.11 -13.79 -11.25
CA ASP A 200 -10.83 -15.16 -11.70
C ASP A 200 -9.43 -15.09 -12.30
N CYS A 201 -8.42 -15.11 -11.42
CA CYS A 201 -7.05 -14.77 -11.79
C CYS A 201 -6.37 -15.96 -12.45
N ASP A 202 -6.04 -15.83 -13.73
CA ASP A 202 -5.19 -16.78 -14.46
C ASP A 202 -3.71 -16.50 -14.12
N ILE A 203 -3.18 -17.20 -13.11
CA ILE A 203 -1.83 -16.96 -12.56
C ILE A 203 -0.74 -17.48 -13.51
N ASP A 204 -1.00 -18.52 -14.30
CA ASP A 204 0.01 -19.15 -15.19
C ASP A 204 -0.18 -18.82 -16.67
N GLY A 205 -1.26 -18.11 -17.02
CA GLY A 205 -1.56 -17.64 -18.37
C GLY A 205 -1.95 -18.77 -19.32
N ASP A 206 -2.19 -19.98 -18.81
CA ASP A 206 -2.54 -21.16 -19.60
C ASP A 206 -4.06 -21.31 -19.80
N GLY A 207 -4.85 -20.47 -19.12
CA GLY A 207 -6.31 -20.45 -19.15
C GLY A 207 -6.95 -21.63 -18.42
N THR A 208 -6.22 -22.32 -17.55
CA THR A 208 -6.70 -23.40 -16.69
C THR A 208 -6.09 -23.27 -15.28
N GLY A 209 -6.86 -23.64 -14.25
CA GLY A 209 -6.35 -23.51 -12.87
C GLY A 209 -6.47 -22.08 -12.31
N ASP A 210 -7.42 -21.31 -12.84
CA ASP A 210 -7.79 -19.99 -12.36
C ASP A 210 -7.97 -19.98 -10.83
N MET A 211 -7.42 -18.95 -10.20
CA MET A 211 -7.61 -18.71 -8.78
C MET A 211 -8.87 -17.88 -8.58
N GLU A 212 -9.82 -18.44 -7.83
CA GLU A 212 -10.93 -17.67 -7.28
C GLU A 212 -10.40 -16.81 -6.13
N PHE A 213 -10.27 -15.51 -6.37
CA PHE A 213 -9.85 -14.55 -5.35
C PHE A 213 -10.99 -13.58 -5.06
N THR A 214 -11.39 -13.45 -3.80
CA THR A 214 -12.45 -12.52 -3.39
C THR A 214 -12.11 -11.83 -2.10
N GLY A 215 -12.73 -10.67 -1.85
CA GLY A 215 -12.66 -10.03 -0.55
C GLY A 215 -13.40 -8.69 -0.50
N THR A 216 -13.21 -8.01 0.62
CA THR A 216 -13.91 -6.76 0.92
C THR A 216 -12.99 -5.73 1.56
N ILE A 217 -13.30 -4.45 1.33
CA ILE A 217 -12.63 -3.29 1.90
C ILE A 217 -13.54 -2.68 2.97
N SER A 218 -13.01 -2.55 4.19
CA SER A 218 -13.67 -1.86 5.30
C SER A 218 -12.73 -0.80 5.87
N GLY A 219 -12.83 0.42 5.34
CA GLY A 219 -11.95 1.53 5.71
C GLY A 219 -10.50 1.27 5.30
N ASN A 220 -9.60 1.19 6.29
CA ASN A 220 -8.16 0.94 6.09
C ASN A 220 -7.78 -0.54 6.26
N SER A 221 -8.75 -1.44 6.22
CA SER A 221 -8.54 -2.88 6.33
C SER A 221 -9.22 -3.61 5.19
N MET A 222 -8.60 -4.71 4.75
CA MET A 222 -9.12 -5.59 3.73
C MET A 222 -9.00 -7.04 4.18
N SER A 223 -9.92 -7.88 3.73
CA SER A 223 -9.86 -9.32 3.98
C SER A 223 -10.72 -10.09 3.01
N GLY A 224 -10.37 -11.36 2.79
CA GLY A 224 -11.08 -12.20 1.85
C GLY A 224 -10.62 -13.65 1.86
N THR A 225 -10.94 -14.34 0.76
CA THR A 225 -10.62 -15.74 0.54
C THR A 225 -9.95 -15.94 -0.81
N TRP A 226 -9.21 -17.03 -0.92
CA TRP A 226 -8.65 -17.51 -2.18
C TRP A 226 -8.90 -19.02 -2.30
N ALA A 227 -9.05 -19.51 -3.53
CA ALA A 227 -9.09 -20.94 -3.84
C ALA A 227 -8.45 -21.21 -5.21
N GLN A 228 -7.62 -22.25 -5.29
CA GLN A 228 -6.97 -22.70 -6.51
C GLN A 228 -6.87 -24.22 -6.50
N GLY A 229 -7.53 -24.91 -7.42
CA GLY A 229 -7.62 -26.36 -7.42
C GLY A 229 -8.22 -26.91 -6.11
N GLU A 230 -7.45 -27.71 -5.37
CA GLU A 230 -7.82 -28.20 -4.02
C GLU A 230 -7.33 -27.28 -2.88
N GLY A 231 -6.50 -26.28 -3.21
CA GLY A 231 -5.98 -25.30 -2.27
C GLY A 231 -7.01 -24.22 -1.94
N SER A 232 -7.10 -23.80 -0.69
CA SER A 232 -7.94 -22.66 -0.31
C SER A 232 -7.46 -22.00 0.97
N GLY A 233 -7.89 -20.76 1.18
CA GLY A 233 -7.47 -20.01 2.34
C GLY A 233 -8.14 -18.66 2.50
N THR A 234 -7.56 -17.88 3.40
CA THR A 234 -7.98 -16.52 3.73
C THR A 234 -6.81 -15.57 3.62
N TRP A 235 -7.09 -14.30 3.43
CA TRP A 235 -6.08 -13.25 3.44
C TRP A 235 -6.61 -12.01 4.17
N SER A 236 -5.68 -11.21 4.67
CA SER A 236 -5.99 -9.92 5.29
C SER A 236 -4.89 -8.91 5.04
N ALA A 237 -5.25 -7.64 4.88
CA ALA A 237 -4.30 -6.55 4.67
C ALA A 237 -4.74 -5.28 5.39
N LYS A 238 -3.78 -4.43 5.73
CA LYS A 238 -4.01 -3.12 6.34
C LYS A 238 -3.33 -2.04 5.52
N ARG A 239 -3.98 -0.89 5.44
CA ARG A 239 -3.42 0.28 4.77
C ARG A 239 -2.13 0.68 5.47
N THR A 240 -1.08 0.88 4.70
CA THR A 240 0.19 1.44 5.18
C THR A 240 0.54 2.75 4.48
N TYR A 241 -0.16 3.07 3.37
CA TYR A 241 -0.11 4.37 2.70
C TYR A 241 -1.49 4.86 2.23
#